data_AF-A0A349DQA6-F1
#
_entry.id   AF-A0A349DQA6-F1
#
_cell.length_a   1.000
_cell.length_b   1.000
_cell.length_c   1.000
_cell.angle_alpha   90.00
_cell.angle_beta   90.00
_cell.angle_gamma   90.00
#
_symmetry.space_group_name_H-M   'P 1'
#
loop_
_entity.id
_entity.type
_entity.pdbx_description
1 polymer ?
#
loop_
_entity_poly.entity_id
_entity_poly.type
_entity_poly.pdbx_seq_one_letter_code
_entity_poly.pdbx_strand_id
1 'polypeptide(L)'
;MSKQNPRKALNKAYHQLSAENKSLVKRKSLSGEFAPQKLIEQLTALKSYAKKVTDYQTFWHKKNSTENRNSENTLFIVVMVFATAIYFIGRDWTWEPIGLGVLVFSISFILVWKAVSLIIKLQAKAKDIEADGLSFLLPLLLILTDEIRPGSQVKLDLYLGRASRGRHKERTQKNYKFLTHRIIVRSWIGLVLLVAVYTILSLINPQIFPPIIPFFVLPMILVFYVFIYMIVFSIASAAFGKSPKVKARFLKVPRILVQAQLADGTLFQTDVTHWIIQKTAFKKKEKLKNFQLHKKKKKYKVKMVTTLKLAFPQKRYRMHTQTFQEKFNRKLYVSGKPVAKTKLKPGEKRQTVVYQHVQLKQGTGHEVTSFPYPTFKQFVQLVVEGGYNRLRKKTQDTHTVRNSKTKQAEEQYSRDDLTLIKGIGQSTKIKLNNEGVIAFQQIADMELSDFEDMLRHIDLPFHKAKDWQSQARSLA
;
A
#
# COMPACT_ATOMS: atom_id res chain seq x y z
N MET A 1 -13.27 -21.08 -21.77
CA MET A 1 -13.11 -21.15 -20.29
C MET A 1 -13.94 -22.29 -19.75
N SER A 2 -13.37 -23.18 -18.95
CA SER A 2 -14.12 -24.31 -18.36
C SER A 2 -15.35 -23.81 -17.59
N LYS A 3 -16.52 -24.43 -17.82
CA LYS A 3 -17.81 -24.12 -17.16
C LYS A 3 -17.83 -24.47 -15.66
N GLN A 4 -16.68 -24.79 -15.06
CA GLN A 4 -16.62 -25.25 -13.68
C GLN A 4 -16.94 -24.11 -12.69
N ASN A 5 -17.85 -24.39 -11.75
CA ASN A 5 -18.22 -23.46 -10.68
C ASN A 5 -16.96 -22.93 -9.95
N PRO A 6 -16.71 -21.60 -9.94
CA PRO A 6 -15.51 -21.00 -9.34
C PRO A 6 -15.29 -21.40 -7.87
N ARG A 7 -16.37 -21.67 -7.12
CA ARG A 7 -16.28 -22.16 -5.74
C ARG A 7 -15.69 -23.57 -5.65
N LYS A 8 -16.11 -24.48 -6.55
CA LYS A 8 -15.55 -25.84 -6.61
C LYS A 8 -14.08 -25.79 -7.00
N ALA A 9 -13.71 -24.92 -7.95
CA ALA A 9 -12.33 -24.71 -8.35
C ALA A 9 -11.46 -24.18 -7.20
N LEU A 10 -11.95 -23.20 -6.43
CA LEU A 10 -11.25 -22.67 -5.25
C LEU A 10 -11.06 -23.73 -4.16
N ASN A 11 -12.10 -24.52 -3.86
CA ASN A 11 -11.99 -25.60 -2.89
C ASN A 11 -10.99 -26.67 -3.35
N LYS A 12 -11.02 -27.09 -4.61
CA LYS A 12 -10.04 -28.03 -5.17
C LYS A 12 -8.62 -27.50 -5.03
N ALA A 13 -8.38 -26.24 -5.40
CA ALA A 13 -7.08 -25.60 -5.25
C ALA A 13 -6.63 -25.52 -3.78
N TYR A 14 -7.54 -25.26 -2.85
CA TYR A 14 -7.23 -25.28 -1.41
C TYR A 14 -6.81 -26.67 -0.92
N HIS A 15 -7.49 -27.73 -1.36
CA HIS A 15 -7.17 -29.10 -0.96
C HIS A 15 -5.84 -29.60 -1.53
N GLN A 16 -5.42 -29.09 -2.70
CA GLN A 16 -4.13 -29.38 -3.32
C GLN A 16 -2.93 -28.72 -2.62
N LEU A 17 -3.16 -27.74 -1.74
CA LEU A 17 -2.07 -27.14 -0.96
C LEU A 17 -1.51 -28.13 0.08
N SER A 18 -0.20 -28.04 0.33
CA SER A 18 0.45 -28.72 1.45
C SER A 18 -0.17 -28.30 2.80
N ALA A 19 -0.02 -29.14 3.82
CA ALA A 19 -0.54 -28.84 5.16
C ALA A 19 0.00 -27.51 5.72
N GLU A 20 1.29 -27.25 5.49
CA GLU A 20 1.96 -25.99 5.84
C GLU A 20 1.28 -24.80 5.15
N ASN A 21 1.11 -24.85 3.82
CA ASN A 21 0.47 -23.78 3.06
C ASN A 21 -1.01 -23.57 3.44
N LYS A 22 -1.75 -24.62 3.76
CA LYS A 22 -3.12 -24.53 4.32
C LYS A 22 -3.14 -23.75 5.63
N SER A 23 -2.14 -23.97 6.50
CA SER A 23 -2.00 -23.23 7.76
C SER A 23 -1.71 -21.74 7.52
N LEU A 24 -0.90 -21.41 6.51
CA LEU A 24 -0.56 -20.03 6.14
C LEU A 24 -1.78 -19.29 5.58
N VAL A 25 -2.59 -19.95 4.75
CA VAL A 25 -3.86 -19.39 4.25
C VAL A 25 -4.82 -19.09 5.41
N LYS A 26 -4.96 -20.02 6.38
CA LYS A 26 -5.81 -19.82 7.57
C LYS A 26 -5.31 -18.66 8.45
N ARG A 27 -4.01 -18.61 8.73
CA ARG A 27 -3.37 -17.56 9.55
C ARG A 27 -3.31 -16.20 8.84
N LYS A 28 -3.27 -16.22 7.50
CA LYS A 28 -3.11 -15.05 6.61
C LYS A 28 -1.78 -14.34 6.80
N SER A 29 -0.76 -15.08 7.20
CA SER A 29 0.61 -14.57 7.35
C SER A 29 1.63 -15.70 7.20
N LEU A 30 2.81 -15.34 6.71
CA LEU A 30 4.00 -16.16 6.66
C LEU A 30 5.12 -15.37 7.34
N SER A 31 5.62 -15.86 8.46
CA SER A 31 6.66 -15.22 9.26
C SER A 31 7.68 -16.28 9.67
N GLY A 32 8.97 -15.98 9.54
CA GLY A 32 10.04 -16.90 9.90
C GLY A 32 11.32 -16.66 9.11
N GLU A 33 12.26 -17.58 9.26
CA GLU A 33 13.52 -17.63 8.52
C GLU A 33 13.51 -18.87 7.63
N PHE A 34 13.85 -18.69 6.35
CA PHE A 34 13.65 -19.71 5.33
C PHE A 34 14.88 -19.86 4.45
N ALA A 35 15.16 -21.10 4.05
CA ALA A 35 16.04 -21.36 2.92
C ALA A 35 15.41 -20.75 1.63
N PRO A 36 16.19 -20.06 0.78
CA PRO A 36 15.64 -19.36 -0.37
C PRO A 36 14.83 -20.25 -1.34
N GLN A 37 15.32 -21.46 -1.65
CA GLN A 37 14.61 -22.39 -2.55
C GLN A 37 13.25 -22.83 -1.99
N LYS A 38 13.22 -23.26 -0.72
CA LYS A 38 11.98 -23.67 -0.04
C LYS A 38 10.96 -22.53 -0.01
N LEU A 39 11.43 -21.29 0.22
CA LEU A 39 10.57 -20.12 0.24
C LEU A 39 9.96 -19.83 -1.14
N ILE A 40 10.74 -19.96 -2.22
CA ILE A 40 10.25 -19.76 -3.59
C ILE A 40 9.19 -20.79 -3.96
N GLU A 41 9.39 -22.07 -3.62
CA GLU A 41 8.42 -23.13 -3.84
C GLU A 41 7.10 -22.83 -3.12
N GLN A 42 7.18 -22.49 -1.83
CA GLN A 42 6.02 -22.13 -1.01
C GLN A 42 5.25 -20.93 -1.59
N LEU A 43 5.94 -19.85 -1.97
CA LEU A 43 5.31 -18.66 -2.53
C LEU A 43 4.73 -18.89 -3.93
N THR A 44 5.33 -19.77 -4.72
CA THR A 44 4.80 -20.16 -6.05
C THR A 44 3.48 -20.91 -5.90
N ALA A 45 3.41 -21.87 -4.98
CA ALA A 45 2.17 -22.58 -4.66
C ALA A 45 1.07 -21.62 -4.16
N LEU A 46 1.43 -20.70 -3.24
CA LEU A 46 0.51 -19.68 -2.73
C LEU A 46 0.03 -18.71 -3.83
N LYS A 47 0.90 -18.33 -4.78
CA LYS A 47 0.55 -17.44 -5.91
C LYS A 47 -0.48 -18.08 -6.83
N SER A 48 -0.32 -19.36 -7.15
CA SER A 48 -1.29 -20.13 -7.94
C SER A 48 -2.67 -20.17 -7.25
N TYR A 49 -2.68 -20.46 -5.95
CA TYR A 49 -3.91 -20.43 -5.15
C TYR A 49 -4.54 -19.03 -5.07
N ALA A 50 -3.73 -17.98 -4.83
CA ALA A 50 -4.22 -16.60 -4.74
C ALA A 50 -4.88 -16.13 -6.05
N LYS A 51 -4.38 -16.58 -7.21
CA LYS A 51 -5.03 -16.31 -8.51
C LYS A 51 -6.47 -16.86 -8.55
N LYS A 52 -6.67 -18.09 -8.09
CA LYS A 52 -8.01 -18.71 -8.00
C LYS A 52 -8.93 -18.00 -7.02
N VAL A 53 -8.39 -17.47 -5.91
CA VAL A 53 -9.13 -16.61 -4.98
C VAL A 53 -9.62 -15.35 -5.69
N THR A 54 -8.75 -14.67 -6.45
CA THR A 54 -9.12 -13.46 -7.20
C THR A 54 -10.22 -13.74 -8.21
N ASP A 55 -10.11 -14.83 -8.98
CA ASP A 55 -11.13 -15.26 -9.96
C ASP A 55 -12.49 -15.53 -9.28
N TYR A 56 -12.48 -16.17 -8.11
CA TYR A 56 -13.69 -16.41 -7.32
C TYR A 56 -14.30 -15.09 -6.80
N GLN A 57 -13.47 -14.15 -6.35
CA GLN A 57 -13.93 -12.85 -5.85
C GLN A 57 -14.55 -11.99 -6.95
N THR A 58 -13.94 -11.92 -8.13
CA THR A 58 -14.52 -11.20 -9.28
C THR A 58 -15.84 -11.81 -9.71
N PHE A 59 -15.94 -13.14 -9.78
CA PHE A 59 -17.20 -13.83 -10.04
C PHE A 59 -18.28 -13.50 -8.99
N TRP A 60 -17.93 -13.59 -7.69
CA TRP A 60 -18.86 -13.31 -6.60
C TRP A 60 -19.31 -11.85 -6.55
N HIS A 61 -18.40 -10.91 -6.82
CA HIS A 61 -18.73 -9.48 -6.93
C HIS A 61 -19.68 -9.22 -8.09
N LYS A 62 -19.43 -9.81 -9.28
CA LYS A 62 -20.31 -9.70 -10.44
C LYS A 62 -21.69 -10.29 -10.14
N LYS A 63 -21.76 -11.47 -9.53
CA LYS A 63 -23.04 -12.09 -9.16
C LYS A 63 -23.86 -11.22 -8.20
N ASN A 64 -23.22 -10.66 -7.18
CA ASN A 64 -23.90 -9.81 -6.20
C ASN A 64 -24.23 -8.40 -6.67
N SER A 65 -23.50 -7.85 -7.65
CA SER A 65 -23.78 -6.51 -8.18
C SER A 65 -24.97 -6.51 -9.12
N THR A 66 -25.14 -7.58 -9.91
CA THR A 66 -26.11 -7.61 -11.01
C THR A 66 -27.47 -8.19 -10.59
N GLU A 67 -27.55 -9.02 -9.55
CA GLU A 67 -28.71 -9.93 -9.44
C GLU A 67 -29.56 -9.87 -8.15
N ASN A 68 -29.08 -9.45 -6.97
CA ASN A 68 -29.78 -9.97 -5.77
C ASN A 68 -29.88 -9.12 -4.51
N ARG A 69 -29.85 -7.79 -4.59
CA ARG A 69 -30.09 -6.96 -3.39
C ARG A 69 -31.51 -6.46 -3.24
N ASN A 70 -32.22 -6.25 -4.34
CA ASN A 70 -33.62 -5.82 -4.29
C ASN A 70 -34.54 -7.04 -4.15
N SER A 71 -34.40 -8.07 -4.99
CA SER A 71 -35.20 -9.30 -4.95
C SER A 71 -35.21 -10.02 -3.60
N GLU A 72 -34.05 -10.18 -2.93
CA GLU A 72 -33.99 -10.83 -1.60
C GLU A 72 -34.74 -10.03 -0.52
N ASN A 73 -34.70 -8.69 -0.59
CA ASN A 73 -35.42 -7.85 0.37
C ASN A 73 -36.91 -7.79 0.03
N THR A 74 -37.27 -7.78 -1.26
CA THR A 74 -38.67 -7.78 -1.70
C THR A 74 -39.35 -9.08 -1.32
N LEU A 75 -38.73 -10.25 -1.57
CA LEU A 75 -39.27 -11.54 -1.15
C LEU A 75 -39.46 -11.59 0.38
N PHE A 76 -38.49 -11.07 1.15
CA PHE A 76 -38.59 -11.00 2.60
C PHE A 76 -39.79 -10.13 3.06
N ILE A 77 -39.97 -8.96 2.45
CA ILE A 77 -41.10 -8.08 2.76
C ILE A 77 -42.42 -8.77 2.39
N VAL A 78 -42.50 -9.41 1.22
CA VAL A 78 -43.70 -10.12 0.77
C VAL A 78 -44.05 -11.26 1.73
N VAL A 79 -43.08 -12.10 2.13
CA VAL A 79 -43.32 -13.19 3.09
C VAL A 79 -43.76 -12.66 4.45
N MET A 80 -43.14 -11.58 4.95
CA MET A 80 -43.54 -10.96 6.23
C MET A 80 -44.94 -10.36 6.16
N VAL A 81 -45.26 -9.63 5.08
CA VAL A 81 -46.60 -9.03 4.89
C VAL A 81 -47.65 -10.13 4.77
N PHE A 82 -47.36 -11.21 4.03
CA PHE A 82 -48.28 -12.33 3.88
C PHE A 82 -48.50 -13.10 5.19
N ALA A 83 -47.44 -13.39 5.94
CA ALA A 83 -47.55 -14.03 7.25
C ALA A 83 -48.31 -13.16 8.27
N THR A 84 -48.09 -11.83 8.22
CA THR A 84 -48.82 -10.88 9.06
C THR A 84 -50.29 -10.81 8.67
N ALA A 85 -50.60 -10.80 7.37
CA ALA A 85 -51.98 -10.81 6.88
C ALA A 85 -52.72 -12.09 7.29
N ILE A 86 -52.09 -13.26 7.15
CA ILE A 86 -52.66 -14.54 7.61
C ILE A 86 -52.93 -14.51 9.12
N TYR A 87 -52.00 -13.96 9.91
CA TYR A 87 -52.19 -13.81 11.35
C TYR A 87 -53.41 -12.94 11.69
N PHE A 88 -53.59 -11.80 11.01
CA PHE A 88 -54.74 -10.92 11.25
C PHE A 88 -56.07 -11.53 10.79
N ILE A 89 -56.09 -12.21 9.64
CA ILE A 89 -57.30 -12.88 9.13
C ILE A 89 -57.69 -14.04 10.05
N GLY A 90 -56.71 -14.77 10.60
CA GLY A 90 -56.95 -15.90 11.50
C GLY A 90 -57.31 -15.52 12.94
N ARG A 91 -57.14 -14.25 13.34
CA ARG A 91 -57.35 -13.78 14.72
C ARG A 91 -58.82 -13.81 15.15
N ASP A 92 -59.74 -13.57 14.23
CA ASP A 92 -61.19 -13.59 14.51
C ASP A 92 -61.78 -15.01 14.39
N TRP A 93 -60.95 -16.02 14.12
CA TRP A 93 -61.34 -17.40 13.91
C TRP A 93 -60.64 -18.32 14.92
N THR A 94 -61.10 -19.58 15.07
CA THR A 94 -60.47 -20.60 15.94
C THR A 94 -59.04 -21.02 15.51
N TRP A 95 -58.46 -20.32 14.54
CA TRP A 95 -57.18 -20.60 13.88
C TRP A 95 -56.00 -19.78 14.45
N GLU A 96 -56.22 -19.03 15.53
CA GLU A 96 -55.18 -18.27 16.23
C GLU A 96 -53.84 -19.04 16.44
N PRO A 97 -53.82 -20.30 16.92
CA PRO A 97 -52.56 -21.03 17.10
C PRO A 97 -51.84 -21.31 15.77
N ILE A 98 -52.58 -21.52 14.67
CA ILE A 98 -52.01 -21.75 13.34
C ILE A 98 -51.41 -20.44 12.80
N GLY A 99 -52.11 -19.31 12.97
CA GLY A 99 -51.61 -17.99 12.58
C GLY A 99 -50.31 -17.63 13.31
N LEU A 100 -50.27 -17.87 14.63
CA LEU A 100 -49.06 -17.67 15.44
C LEU A 100 -47.92 -18.59 14.98
N GLY A 101 -48.21 -19.86 14.71
CA GLY A 101 -47.24 -20.84 14.22
C GLY A 101 -46.59 -20.44 12.89
N VAL A 102 -47.39 -19.98 11.92
CA VAL A 102 -46.89 -19.50 10.61
C VAL A 102 -45.99 -18.27 10.78
N LEU A 103 -46.37 -17.34 11.66
CA LEU A 103 -45.59 -16.13 11.92
C LEU A 103 -44.25 -16.47 12.58
N VAL A 104 -44.25 -17.32 13.62
CA VAL A 104 -43.03 -17.78 14.30
C VAL A 104 -42.12 -18.57 13.35
N PHE A 105 -42.69 -19.47 12.54
CA PHE A 105 -41.94 -20.23 11.54
C PHE A 105 -41.30 -19.31 10.50
N SER A 106 -42.03 -18.31 10.00
CA SER A 106 -41.53 -17.36 9.00
C SER A 106 -40.35 -16.56 9.55
N ILE A 107 -40.47 -16.01 10.77
CA ILE A 107 -39.37 -15.28 11.41
C ILE A 107 -38.16 -16.19 11.64
N SER A 108 -38.39 -17.41 12.15
CA SER A 108 -37.33 -18.38 12.46
C SER A 108 -36.60 -18.83 11.20
N PHE A 109 -37.33 -19.16 10.13
CA PHE A 109 -36.77 -19.54 8.83
C PHE A 109 -35.87 -18.44 8.26
N ILE A 110 -36.29 -17.17 8.36
CA ILE A 110 -35.50 -16.02 7.92
C ILE A 110 -34.22 -15.90 8.74
N LEU A 111 -34.30 -16.01 10.07
CA LEU A 111 -33.13 -15.95 10.95
C LEU A 111 -32.14 -17.06 10.63
N VAL A 112 -32.62 -18.30 10.45
CA VAL A 112 -31.81 -19.45 10.05
C VAL A 112 -31.18 -19.23 8.68
N TRP A 113 -31.93 -18.77 7.68
CA TRP A 113 -31.41 -18.50 6.33
C TRP A 113 -30.33 -17.41 6.33
N LYS A 114 -30.54 -16.32 7.08
CA LYS A 114 -29.54 -15.25 7.25
C LYS A 114 -28.31 -15.77 8.00
N ALA A 115 -28.48 -16.62 9.02
CA ALA A 115 -27.38 -17.26 9.74
C ALA A 115 -26.57 -18.19 8.82
N VAL A 116 -27.21 -19.05 8.04
CA VAL A 116 -26.55 -19.93 7.06
C VAL A 116 -25.80 -19.10 6.00
N SER A 117 -26.44 -18.05 5.46
CA SER A 117 -25.79 -17.13 4.51
C SER A 117 -24.57 -16.44 5.12
N LEU A 118 -24.64 -16.06 6.40
CA LEU A 118 -23.52 -15.48 7.15
C LEU A 118 -22.39 -16.51 7.33
N ILE A 119 -22.70 -17.74 7.74
CA ILE A 119 -21.73 -18.83 7.92
C ILE A 119 -21.01 -19.13 6.60
N ILE A 120 -21.75 -19.24 5.49
CA ILE A 120 -21.17 -19.45 4.15
C ILE A 120 -20.22 -18.30 3.78
N LYS A 121 -20.62 -17.04 4.05
CA LYS A 121 -19.78 -15.86 3.81
C LYS A 121 -18.54 -15.85 4.70
N LEU A 122 -18.63 -16.32 5.95
CA LEU A 122 -17.50 -16.42 6.88
C LEU A 122 -16.51 -17.51 6.45
N GLN A 123 -17.01 -18.68 6.04
CA GLN A 123 -16.17 -19.77 5.52
C GLN A 123 -15.42 -19.36 4.24
N ALA A 124 -16.08 -18.66 3.33
CA ALA A 124 -15.42 -18.13 2.13
C ALA A 124 -14.32 -17.11 2.49
N LYS A 125 -14.63 -16.18 3.41
CA LYS A 125 -13.65 -15.18 3.89
C LYS A 125 -12.45 -15.79 4.60
N ALA A 126 -12.58 -16.96 5.21
CA ALA A 126 -11.46 -17.64 5.87
C ALA A 126 -10.37 -18.07 4.87
N LYS A 127 -10.76 -18.32 3.61
CA LYS A 127 -9.90 -18.82 2.54
C LYS A 127 -9.29 -17.72 1.66
N ASP A 128 -9.65 -16.46 1.90
CA ASP A 128 -9.20 -15.31 1.12
C ASP A 128 -7.77 -14.89 1.51
N ILE A 129 -6.87 -14.92 0.52
CA ILE A 129 -5.55 -14.28 0.54
C ILE A 129 -5.40 -13.29 -0.62
N GLU A 130 -4.51 -12.31 -0.48
CA GLU A 130 -4.22 -11.26 -1.46
C GLU A 130 -3.01 -11.64 -2.31
N ALA A 131 -3.18 -11.64 -3.64
CA ALA A 131 -2.14 -12.07 -4.58
C ALA A 131 -1.06 -11.00 -4.84
N ASP A 132 -1.40 -9.73 -4.67
CA ASP A 132 -0.60 -8.60 -5.17
C ASP A 132 0.79 -8.51 -4.54
N GLY A 133 0.96 -8.93 -3.28
CA GLY A 133 2.28 -8.98 -2.63
C GLY A 133 3.20 -10.06 -3.22
N LEU A 134 2.62 -11.17 -3.70
CA LEU A 134 3.36 -12.33 -4.22
C LEU A 134 3.97 -12.05 -5.59
N SER A 135 3.34 -11.20 -6.41
CA SER A 135 3.87 -10.81 -7.73
C SER A 135 5.14 -9.95 -7.62
N PHE A 136 5.27 -9.19 -6.54
CA PHE A 136 6.47 -8.44 -6.19
C PHE A 136 7.53 -9.31 -5.51
N LEU A 137 7.12 -10.17 -4.58
CA LEU A 137 8.03 -10.94 -3.74
C LEU A 137 8.76 -12.05 -4.51
N LEU A 138 8.10 -12.72 -5.45
CA LEU A 138 8.70 -13.85 -6.17
C LEU A 138 9.93 -13.43 -7.01
N PRO A 139 9.86 -12.39 -7.87
CA PRO A 139 11.03 -11.94 -8.63
C PRO A 139 12.12 -11.37 -7.72
N LEU A 140 11.74 -10.75 -6.60
CA LEU A 140 12.71 -10.28 -5.60
C LEU A 140 13.51 -11.42 -5.01
N LEU A 141 12.85 -12.52 -4.62
CA LEU A 141 13.55 -13.67 -4.06
C LEU A 141 14.43 -14.37 -5.09
N LEU A 142 14.02 -14.42 -6.36
CA LEU A 142 14.85 -14.95 -7.44
C LEU A 142 16.14 -14.13 -7.64
N ILE A 143 16.09 -12.80 -7.55
CA ILE A 143 17.34 -12.00 -7.58
C ILE A 143 18.15 -12.24 -6.31
N LEU A 144 17.48 -12.31 -5.15
CA LEU A 144 18.18 -12.50 -3.89
C LEU A 144 18.85 -13.87 -3.81
N THR A 145 18.33 -14.95 -4.42
CA THR A 145 18.97 -16.26 -4.34
C THR A 145 20.39 -16.26 -4.88
N ASP A 146 20.65 -15.44 -5.90
CA ASP A 146 21.95 -15.37 -6.56
C ASP A 146 22.94 -14.48 -5.78
N GLU A 147 22.41 -13.55 -4.97
CA GLU A 147 23.18 -12.54 -4.24
C GLU A 147 23.29 -12.83 -2.73
N ILE A 148 22.53 -13.78 -2.20
CA ILE A 148 22.51 -14.16 -0.79
C ILE A 148 23.79 -14.93 -0.44
N ARG A 149 24.35 -14.68 0.75
CA ARG A 149 25.50 -15.44 1.25
C ARG A 149 25.15 -16.93 1.33
N PRO A 150 25.97 -17.85 0.78
CA PRO A 150 25.72 -19.28 0.84
C PRO A 150 25.40 -19.74 2.27
N GLY A 151 24.34 -20.53 2.43
CA GLY A 151 23.87 -21.04 3.72
C GLY A 151 23.10 -20.04 4.60
N SER A 152 23.00 -18.76 4.21
CA SER A 152 22.22 -17.79 4.99
C SER A 152 20.71 -17.89 4.68
N GLN A 153 19.91 -17.64 5.72
CA GLN A 153 18.46 -17.71 5.63
C GLN A 153 17.85 -16.33 5.31
N VAL A 154 16.69 -16.34 4.66
CA VAL A 154 15.90 -15.14 4.41
C VAL A 154 14.85 -15.03 5.49
N LYS A 155 14.90 -13.94 6.26
CA LYS A 155 13.81 -13.60 7.19
C LYS A 155 12.70 -12.90 6.43
N LEU A 156 11.50 -13.46 6.48
CA LEU A 156 10.33 -12.94 5.79
C LEU A 156 9.18 -12.75 6.79
N ASP A 157 8.58 -11.56 6.82
CA ASP A 157 7.23 -11.35 7.36
C ASP A 157 6.30 -10.87 6.25
N LEU A 158 5.42 -11.75 5.80
CA LEU A 158 4.45 -11.52 4.73
C LEU A 158 3.03 -11.60 5.29
N TYR A 159 2.25 -10.54 5.12
CA TYR A 159 0.83 -10.51 5.43
C TYR A 159 0.00 -10.79 4.18
N LEU A 160 -0.63 -11.96 4.15
CA LEU A 160 -1.43 -12.46 3.03
C LEU A 160 -2.90 -12.01 3.10
N GLY A 161 -3.35 -11.48 4.23
CA GLY A 161 -4.75 -11.09 4.40
C GLY A 161 -5.10 -9.78 3.68
N ARG A 162 -6.39 -9.58 3.39
CA ARG A 162 -6.87 -8.26 2.95
C ARG A 162 -6.66 -7.24 4.07
N ALA A 163 -6.23 -6.02 3.72
CA ALA A 163 -6.15 -4.94 4.68
C ALA A 163 -7.54 -4.65 5.28
N SER A 164 -7.74 -4.98 6.55
CA SER A 164 -9.02 -4.82 7.25
C SER A 164 -8.85 -3.96 8.50
N ARG A 165 -9.88 -3.18 8.83
CA ARG A 165 -9.80 -2.19 9.92
C ARG A 165 -9.59 -2.80 11.30
N GLY A 166 -10.11 -4.01 11.55
CA GLY A 166 -10.14 -4.60 12.89
C GLY A 166 -8.79 -5.12 13.39
N ARG A 167 -7.81 -5.37 12.51
CA ARG A 167 -6.56 -6.06 12.88
C ARG A 167 -5.34 -5.16 13.05
N HIS A 168 -5.43 -3.89 12.67
CA HIS A 168 -4.26 -3.01 12.65
C HIS A 168 -4.48 -1.74 13.46
N LYS A 169 -3.38 -1.16 13.95
CA LYS A 169 -3.40 0.04 14.79
C LYS A 169 -4.10 1.19 14.07
N GLU A 170 -5.22 1.64 14.62
CA GLU A 170 -5.99 2.78 14.12
C GLU A 170 -5.62 4.03 14.93
N ARG A 171 -5.09 5.08 14.26
CA ARG A 171 -5.02 6.42 14.84
C ARG A 171 -6.20 7.23 14.31
N THR A 172 -7.05 7.72 15.20
CA THR A 172 -8.14 8.63 14.83
C THR A 172 -7.74 10.06 15.19
N GLN A 173 -7.77 10.96 14.22
CA GLN A 173 -7.67 12.40 14.41
C GLN A 173 -9.01 13.04 14.07
N LYS A 174 -9.47 13.94 14.94
CA LYS A 174 -10.71 14.71 14.75
C LYS A 174 -10.38 16.18 14.96
N ASN A 175 -10.96 17.07 14.16
CA ASN A 175 -10.97 18.50 14.45
C ASN A 175 -12.20 18.92 15.29
N TYR A 176 -12.81 17.96 15.99
CA TYR A 176 -13.98 18.19 16.84
C TYR A 176 -13.95 17.24 18.04
N LYS A 177 -14.25 17.76 19.23
CA LYS A 177 -14.16 17.01 20.49
C LYS A 177 -15.24 15.93 20.61
N PHE A 178 -16.49 16.27 20.30
CA PHE A 178 -17.60 15.32 20.41
C PHE A 178 -18.75 15.66 19.44
N LEU A 179 -19.53 14.65 19.07
CA LEU A 179 -20.67 14.81 18.17
C LEU A 179 -21.94 14.62 19.02
N THR A 180 -22.33 15.66 19.75
CA THR A 180 -23.46 15.69 20.70
C THR A 180 -24.74 15.11 20.11
N HIS A 181 -25.01 15.34 18.82
CA HIS A 181 -26.19 14.76 18.15
C HIS A 181 -26.25 13.22 18.21
N ARG A 182 -25.12 12.52 18.30
CA ARG A 182 -25.12 11.05 18.27
C ARG A 182 -25.57 10.46 19.60
N ILE A 183 -25.36 11.16 20.71
CA ILE A 183 -25.95 10.81 22.00
C ILE A 183 -27.45 11.02 21.89
N ILE A 184 -27.87 12.20 21.46
CA ILE A 184 -29.28 12.60 21.38
C ILE A 184 -30.10 11.61 20.52
N VAL A 185 -29.62 11.25 19.34
CA VAL A 185 -30.30 10.28 18.46
C VAL A 185 -30.31 8.86 19.06
N ARG A 186 -29.27 8.45 19.79
CA ARG A 186 -29.24 7.12 20.42
C ARG A 186 -30.12 7.05 21.67
N SER A 187 -30.15 8.12 22.46
CA SER A 187 -31.06 8.28 23.59
C SER A 187 -32.51 8.19 23.10
N TRP A 188 -32.83 8.71 21.91
CA TRP A 188 -34.16 8.53 21.30
C TRP A 188 -34.48 7.09 20.93
N ILE A 189 -33.57 6.36 20.25
CA ILE A 189 -33.81 4.94 19.94
C ILE A 189 -34.01 4.14 21.24
N GLY A 190 -33.25 4.45 22.28
CA GLY A 190 -33.43 3.86 23.61
C GLY A 190 -34.81 4.17 24.20
N LEU A 191 -35.26 5.42 24.12
CA LEU A 191 -36.57 5.84 24.62
C LEU A 191 -37.72 5.20 23.82
N VAL A 192 -37.63 5.13 22.49
CA VAL A 192 -38.63 4.45 21.65
C VAL A 192 -38.69 2.96 21.94
N LEU A 193 -37.54 2.30 22.11
CA LEU A 193 -37.50 0.90 22.51
C LEU A 193 -38.08 0.70 23.91
N LEU A 194 -37.81 1.60 24.85
CA LEU A 194 -38.34 1.55 26.21
C LEU A 194 -39.87 1.71 26.20
N VAL A 195 -40.39 2.67 25.43
CA VAL A 195 -41.83 2.86 25.24
C VAL A 195 -42.45 1.64 24.55
N ALA A 196 -41.84 1.11 23.49
CA ALA A 196 -42.35 -0.08 22.80
C ALA A 196 -42.37 -1.31 23.70
N VAL A 197 -41.31 -1.52 24.50
CA VAL A 197 -41.25 -2.59 25.51
C VAL A 197 -42.33 -2.37 26.57
N TYR A 198 -42.51 -1.14 27.06
CA TYR A 198 -43.56 -0.81 28.01
C TYR A 198 -44.96 -1.11 27.43
N THR A 199 -45.22 -0.74 26.17
CA THR A 199 -46.48 -1.06 25.49
C THR A 199 -46.71 -2.56 25.36
N ILE A 200 -45.67 -3.33 25.02
CA ILE A 200 -45.76 -4.80 24.94
C ILE A 200 -46.04 -5.39 26.33
N LEU A 201 -45.35 -4.91 27.38
CA LEU A 201 -45.56 -5.36 28.75
C LEU A 201 -46.96 -4.98 29.27
N SER A 202 -47.46 -3.82 28.88
CA SER A 202 -48.83 -3.37 29.16
C SER A 202 -49.90 -4.24 28.50
N LEU A 203 -49.63 -4.78 27.30
CA LEU A 203 -50.51 -5.75 26.65
C LEU A 203 -50.45 -7.14 27.31
N ILE A 204 -49.30 -7.55 27.85
CA ILE A 204 -49.12 -8.86 28.49
C ILE A 204 -49.68 -8.88 29.91
N ASN A 205 -49.44 -7.83 30.70
CA ASN A 205 -49.85 -7.74 32.09
C ASN A 205 -50.37 -6.34 32.44
N PRO A 206 -51.65 -6.07 32.14
CA PRO A 206 -52.25 -4.75 32.34
C PRO A 206 -52.40 -4.35 33.81
N GLN A 207 -52.37 -5.32 34.75
CA GLN A 207 -52.42 -5.02 36.20
C GLN A 207 -51.14 -4.36 36.68
N ILE A 208 -49.98 -4.79 36.17
CA ILE A 208 -48.68 -4.24 36.54
C ILE A 208 -48.36 -2.99 35.68
N PHE A 209 -48.82 -2.95 34.44
CA PHE A 209 -48.51 -1.89 33.47
C PHE A 209 -49.80 -1.27 32.90
N PRO A 210 -50.34 -0.20 33.53
CA PRO A 210 -51.65 0.35 33.19
C PRO A 210 -51.73 0.87 31.76
N PRO A 211 -52.85 0.62 31.04
CA PRO A 211 -53.03 1.02 29.64
C PRO A 211 -53.33 2.51 29.41
N ILE A 212 -53.51 3.31 30.47
CA ILE A 212 -53.97 4.71 30.39
C ILE A 212 -52.88 5.66 29.87
N ILE A 213 -51.61 5.37 30.17
CA ILE A 213 -50.46 6.20 29.80
C ILE A 213 -50.22 6.24 28.27
N PRO A 214 -50.24 5.13 27.51
CA PRO A 214 -49.89 5.15 26.08
C PRO A 214 -50.84 5.92 25.16
N PHE A 215 -52.09 6.20 25.54
CA PHE A 215 -53.04 6.84 24.59
C PHE A 215 -52.96 8.39 24.60
N PHE A 216 -52.86 9.00 25.77
CA PHE A 216 -52.81 10.47 25.91
C PHE A 216 -51.39 11.03 26.03
N VAL A 217 -50.48 10.26 26.62
CA VAL A 217 -49.11 10.73 26.87
C VAL A 217 -48.24 10.56 25.62
N LEU A 218 -48.50 9.55 24.80
CA LEU A 218 -47.71 9.27 23.60
C LEU A 218 -47.79 10.39 22.53
N PRO A 219 -48.96 10.98 22.21
CA PRO A 219 -49.05 12.13 21.30
C PRO A 219 -48.37 13.38 21.87
N MET A 220 -48.56 13.67 23.16
CA MET A 220 -47.92 14.80 23.85
C MET A 220 -46.40 14.66 23.91
N ILE A 221 -45.90 13.46 24.22
CA ILE A 221 -44.47 13.14 24.14
C ILE A 221 -43.97 13.35 22.71
N LEU A 222 -44.72 12.92 21.70
CA LEU A 222 -44.32 13.08 20.30
C LEU A 222 -44.20 14.56 19.90
N VAL A 223 -45.18 15.41 20.26
CA VAL A 223 -45.18 16.85 19.95
C VAL A 223 -44.08 17.59 20.72
N PHE A 224 -44.01 17.40 22.04
CA PHE A 224 -42.96 18.00 22.88
C PHE A 224 -41.56 17.57 22.41
N TYR A 225 -41.43 16.33 21.96
CA TYR A 225 -40.19 15.81 21.41
C TYR A 225 -39.83 16.42 20.06
N VAL A 226 -40.78 16.59 19.12
CA VAL A 226 -40.53 17.30 17.86
C VAL A 226 -40.01 18.72 18.15
N PHE A 227 -40.59 19.39 19.15
CA PHE A 227 -40.18 20.73 19.56
C PHE A 227 -38.77 20.77 20.18
N ILE A 228 -38.49 19.93 21.18
CA ILE A 228 -37.13 19.79 21.75
C ILE A 228 -36.13 19.41 20.67
N TYR A 229 -36.51 18.51 19.76
CA TYR A 229 -35.67 18.09 18.66
C TYR A 229 -35.34 19.28 17.74
N MET A 230 -36.30 20.14 17.41
CA MET A 230 -36.06 21.37 16.63
C MET A 230 -35.08 22.33 17.34
N ILE A 231 -35.24 22.54 18.65
CA ILE A 231 -34.34 23.40 19.44
C ILE A 231 -32.92 22.81 19.46
N VAL A 232 -32.80 21.54 19.78
CA VAL A 232 -31.52 20.82 19.81
C VAL A 232 -30.89 20.78 18.42
N PHE A 233 -31.69 20.62 17.37
CA PHE A 233 -31.25 20.65 15.98
C PHE A 233 -30.73 22.04 15.60
N SER A 234 -31.39 23.10 16.05
CA SER A 234 -30.96 24.49 15.86
C SER A 234 -29.63 24.76 16.57
N ILE A 235 -29.53 24.44 17.87
CA ILE A 235 -28.29 24.58 18.67
C ILE A 235 -27.16 23.76 18.06
N ALA A 236 -27.44 22.50 17.68
CA ALA A 236 -26.45 21.66 17.01
C ALA A 236 -25.98 22.31 15.71
N SER A 237 -26.91 22.81 14.87
CA SER A 237 -26.59 23.45 13.60
C SER A 237 -25.70 24.69 13.76
N ALA A 238 -25.92 25.50 14.80
CA ALA A 238 -25.09 26.64 15.16
C ALA A 238 -23.70 26.18 15.66
N ALA A 239 -23.67 25.18 16.55
CA ALA A 239 -22.43 24.57 17.06
C ALA A 239 -21.65 23.75 16.01
N PHE A 240 -22.19 23.55 14.81
CA PHE A 240 -21.46 22.89 13.73
C PHE A 240 -20.39 23.78 13.08
N GLY A 241 -20.45 25.11 13.28
CA GLY A 241 -19.47 26.07 12.76
C GLY A 241 -19.42 26.13 11.23
N LYS A 242 -18.67 27.10 10.67
CA LYS A 242 -18.49 27.26 9.22
C LYS A 242 -17.58 26.18 8.61
N SER A 243 -16.65 25.62 9.39
CA SER A 243 -15.65 24.67 8.88
C SER A 243 -16.18 23.22 8.86
N PRO A 244 -15.87 22.42 7.82
CA PRO A 244 -16.29 21.03 7.78
C PRO A 244 -15.63 20.26 8.92
N LYS A 245 -16.44 19.52 9.70
CA LYS A 245 -15.91 18.59 10.70
C LYS A 245 -15.27 17.41 9.98
N VAL A 246 -13.98 17.18 10.21
CA VAL A 246 -13.17 16.14 9.57
C VAL A 246 -12.72 15.13 10.62
N LYS A 247 -13.00 13.86 10.34
CA LYS A 247 -12.43 12.71 11.02
C LYS A 247 -11.50 11.98 10.07
N ALA A 248 -10.21 11.96 10.39
CA ALA A 248 -9.21 11.18 9.67
C ALA A 248 -8.86 9.92 10.47
N ARG A 249 -8.93 8.77 9.83
CA ARG A 249 -8.50 7.48 10.39
C ARG A 249 -7.29 7.02 9.61
N PHE A 250 -6.22 6.69 10.32
CA PHE A 250 -4.99 6.17 9.76
C PHE A 250 -4.84 4.72 10.19
N LEU A 251 -4.70 3.83 9.22
CA LEU A 251 -4.43 2.42 9.43
C LEU A 251 -3.08 2.11 8.81
N LYS A 252 -2.12 1.62 9.61
CA LYS A 252 -0.83 1.13 9.12
C LYS A 252 -0.91 -0.38 8.97
N VAL A 253 -0.71 -0.89 7.77
CA VAL A 253 -0.80 -2.31 7.43
C VAL A 253 0.56 -2.76 6.89
N PRO A 254 1.40 -3.43 7.69
CA PRO A 254 2.62 -4.04 7.19
C PRO A 254 2.24 -5.15 6.20
N ARG A 255 2.88 -5.18 5.03
CA ARG A 255 2.61 -6.21 4.01
C ARG A 255 3.76 -7.18 3.85
N ILE A 256 4.96 -6.65 3.72
CA ILE A 256 6.15 -7.43 3.37
C ILE A 256 7.30 -6.85 4.16
N LEU A 257 8.03 -7.70 4.88
CA LEU A 257 9.35 -7.41 5.40
C LEU A 257 10.26 -8.54 4.92
N VAL A 258 11.25 -8.22 4.10
CA VAL A 258 12.31 -9.17 3.71
C VAL A 258 13.61 -8.68 4.32
N GLN A 259 14.35 -9.56 4.97
CA GLN A 259 15.71 -9.31 5.43
C GLN A 259 16.61 -10.46 4.97
N ALA A 260 17.76 -10.11 4.42
CA ALA A 260 18.74 -11.06 3.94
C ALA A 260 20.15 -10.50 4.12
N GLN A 261 21.13 -11.40 4.27
CA GLN A 261 22.54 -11.04 4.22
C GLN A 261 23.09 -11.41 2.84
N LEU A 262 23.56 -10.41 2.11
CA LEU A 262 24.15 -10.60 0.78
C LEU A 262 25.57 -11.18 0.90
N ALA A 263 26.09 -11.71 -0.21
CA ALA A 263 27.39 -12.37 -0.29
C ALA A 263 28.57 -11.43 0.07
N ASP A 264 28.45 -10.14 -0.23
CA ASP A 264 29.37 -9.08 0.17
C ASP A 264 29.30 -8.72 1.67
N GLY A 265 28.39 -9.33 2.42
CA GLY A 265 28.09 -9.09 3.82
C GLY A 265 27.14 -7.93 4.09
N THR A 266 26.61 -7.27 3.06
CA THR A 266 25.60 -6.20 3.17
C THR A 266 24.30 -6.76 3.74
N LEU A 267 23.74 -6.08 4.76
CA LEU A 267 22.40 -6.42 5.22
C LEU A 267 21.39 -5.70 4.36
N PHE A 268 20.64 -6.48 3.60
CA PHE A 268 19.54 -6.03 2.78
C PHE A 268 18.24 -6.17 3.56
N GLN A 269 17.47 -5.09 3.63
CA GLN A 269 16.14 -5.11 4.22
C GLN A 269 15.16 -4.29 3.37
N THR A 270 14.02 -4.87 3.01
CA THR A 270 12.91 -4.13 2.41
C THR A 270 11.62 -4.31 3.20
N ASP A 271 10.94 -3.20 3.47
CA ASP A 271 9.63 -3.15 4.12
C ASP A 271 8.62 -2.44 3.20
N VAL A 272 7.55 -3.15 2.84
CA VAL A 272 6.40 -2.58 2.13
C VAL A 272 5.25 -2.45 3.13
N THR A 273 4.87 -1.21 3.41
CA THR A 273 3.78 -0.87 4.33
C THR A 273 2.71 -0.04 3.61
N HIS A 274 1.44 -0.39 3.78
CA HIS A 274 0.31 0.45 3.37
C HIS A 274 -0.19 1.34 4.51
N TRP A 275 -0.39 2.61 4.22
CA TRP A 275 -1.11 3.56 5.05
C TRP A 275 -2.46 3.86 4.43
N ILE A 276 -3.53 3.37 5.05
CA ILE A 276 -4.90 3.65 4.62
C ILE A 276 -5.40 4.83 5.43
N ILE A 277 -5.72 5.91 4.73
CA ILE A 277 -6.23 7.15 5.30
C ILE A 277 -7.68 7.32 4.86
N GLN A 278 -8.60 7.12 5.79
CA GLN A 278 -10.01 7.42 5.57
C GLN A 278 -10.32 8.80 6.16
N LYS A 279 -10.52 9.79 5.30
CA LYS A 279 -11.00 11.11 5.69
C LYS A 279 -12.52 11.16 5.54
N THR A 280 -13.23 11.39 6.62
CA THR A 280 -14.68 11.61 6.65
C THR A 280 -14.92 13.07 6.93
N ALA A 281 -15.42 13.81 5.94
CA ALA A 281 -15.86 15.18 6.11
C ALA A 281 -17.39 15.20 6.30
N PHE A 282 -17.83 15.82 7.38
CA PHE A 282 -19.23 16.13 7.65
C PHE A 282 -19.44 17.57 7.20
N LYS A 283 -20.14 17.74 6.08
CA LYS A 283 -20.55 19.07 5.60
C LYS A 283 -21.94 19.35 6.13
N LYS A 284 -22.20 20.58 6.59
CA LYS A 284 -23.55 21.06 6.85
C LYS A 284 -24.38 20.88 5.58
N LYS A 285 -25.56 20.29 5.71
CA LYS A 285 -26.52 20.18 4.61
C LYS A 285 -27.90 20.29 5.25
N GLU A 286 -28.55 21.41 5.07
CA GLU A 286 -29.93 21.59 5.52
C GLU A 286 -30.82 21.04 4.41
N LYS A 287 -31.29 19.80 4.57
CA LYS A 287 -32.40 19.28 3.76
C LYS A 287 -33.45 18.72 4.70
N LEU A 288 -34.51 19.48 4.91
CA LEU A 288 -35.64 19.12 5.76
C LEU A 288 -36.26 17.77 5.34
N LYS A 289 -36.40 17.55 4.02
CA LYS A 289 -37.08 16.38 3.41
C LYS A 289 -36.59 15.01 3.89
N ASN A 290 -35.34 14.89 4.35
CA ASN A 290 -34.75 13.60 4.75
C ASN A 290 -34.24 13.59 6.20
N PHE A 291 -34.54 14.62 7.00
CA PHE A 291 -33.98 14.79 8.36
C PHE A 291 -32.44 14.64 8.43
N GLN A 292 -31.73 14.91 7.33
CA GLN A 292 -30.28 14.78 7.25
C GLN A 292 -29.62 16.14 7.51
N LEU A 293 -29.09 16.33 8.72
CA LEU A 293 -28.31 17.53 9.13
C LEU A 293 -27.01 17.74 8.36
N HIS A 294 -26.44 16.66 7.84
CA HIS A 294 -25.10 16.70 7.29
C HIS A 294 -24.94 15.74 6.12
N LYS A 295 -24.18 16.20 5.12
CA LYS A 295 -23.66 15.34 4.07
C LYS A 295 -22.34 14.74 4.54
N LYS A 296 -22.33 13.43 4.71
CA LYS A 296 -21.09 12.68 5.00
C LYS A 296 -20.36 12.37 3.69
N LYS A 297 -19.24 13.05 3.45
CA LYS A 297 -18.32 12.73 2.35
C LYS A 297 -17.15 11.90 2.88
N LYS A 298 -17.02 10.65 2.42
CA LYS A 298 -15.83 9.83 2.69
C LYS A 298 -14.85 9.98 1.53
N LYS A 299 -13.58 10.16 1.85
CA LYS A 299 -12.45 10.10 0.91
C LYS A 299 -11.47 9.06 1.42
N TYR A 300 -11.02 8.19 0.54
CA TYR A 300 -10.01 7.18 0.85
C TYR A 300 -8.73 7.54 0.12
N LYS A 301 -7.63 7.59 0.87
CA LYS A 301 -6.29 7.71 0.32
C LYS A 301 -5.50 6.51 0.81
N VAL A 302 -4.87 5.81 -0.12
CA VAL A 302 -3.94 4.74 0.22
C VAL A 302 -2.55 5.25 -0.14
N LYS A 303 -1.65 5.26 0.83
CA LYS A 303 -0.23 5.47 0.60
C LYS A 303 0.47 4.13 0.72
N MET A 304 1.25 3.74 -0.27
CA MET A 304 2.20 2.65 -0.13
C MET A 304 3.57 3.27 0.17
N VAL A 305 4.26 2.73 1.16
CA VAL A 305 5.61 3.14 1.55
C VAL A 305 6.51 1.93 1.38
N THR A 306 7.41 2.00 0.40
CA THR A 306 8.51 1.03 0.24
C THR A 306 9.72 1.61 0.93
N THR A 307 10.17 0.96 2.00
CA THR A 307 11.41 1.28 2.70
C THR A 307 12.48 0.29 2.24
N LEU A 308 13.58 0.79 1.70
CA LEU A 308 14.79 0.02 1.42
C LEU A 308 15.85 0.43 2.43
N LYS A 309 16.43 -0.54 3.13
CA LYS A 309 17.54 -0.36 4.06
C LYS A 309 18.70 -1.23 3.59
N LEU A 310 19.84 -0.59 3.37
CA LEU A 310 21.09 -1.24 3.01
C LEU A 310 22.12 -0.90 4.10
N ALA A 311 22.71 -1.91 4.74
CA ALA A 311 23.75 -1.70 5.74
C ALA A 311 25.07 -2.35 5.30
N PHE A 312 25.96 -1.52 4.76
CA PHE A 312 27.23 -1.92 4.18
C PHE A 312 28.27 -2.17 5.27
N PRO A 313 28.93 -3.34 5.32
CA PRO A 313 29.97 -3.63 6.30
C PRO A 313 31.24 -2.80 6.05
N GLN A 314 31.72 -2.09 7.07
CA GLN A 314 32.93 -1.25 6.97
C GLN A 314 34.19 -2.06 6.62
N LYS A 315 34.24 -3.34 7.04
CA LYS A 315 35.35 -4.26 6.69
C LYS A 315 35.52 -4.43 5.18
N ARG A 316 34.42 -4.45 4.42
CA ARG A 316 34.41 -4.62 2.95
C ARG A 316 34.43 -3.26 2.23
N TYR A 317 33.63 -2.32 2.73
CA TYR A 317 33.46 -0.99 2.16
C TYR A 317 34.11 0.03 3.08
N ARG A 318 35.45 0.14 3.00
CA ARG A 318 36.23 1.14 3.75
C ARG A 318 35.87 2.54 3.28
N MET A 319 34.82 3.12 3.85
CA MET A 319 34.28 4.42 3.45
C MET A 319 34.17 5.30 4.68
N HIS A 320 34.87 6.43 4.65
CA HIS A 320 34.76 7.44 5.69
C HIS A 320 33.33 8.00 5.76
N THR A 321 32.89 8.40 6.95
CA THR A 321 31.52 8.90 7.18
C THR A 321 31.16 10.06 6.26
N GLN A 322 32.09 10.97 5.99
CA GLN A 322 31.88 12.11 5.08
C GLN A 322 31.67 11.64 3.64
N THR A 323 32.54 10.77 3.12
CA THR A 323 32.40 10.20 1.77
C THR A 323 31.10 9.40 1.62
N PHE A 324 30.68 8.68 2.67
CA PHE A 324 29.40 8.00 2.69
C PHE A 324 28.23 8.99 2.62
N GLN A 325 28.29 10.07 3.40
CA GLN A 325 27.27 11.10 3.34
C GLN A 325 27.20 11.76 1.96
N GLU A 326 28.34 12.14 1.40
CA GLU A 326 28.42 12.78 0.09
C GLU A 326 27.83 11.89 -1.02
N LYS A 327 28.19 10.60 -1.03
CA LYS A 327 27.70 9.64 -2.03
C LYS A 327 26.19 9.40 -1.94
N PHE A 328 25.66 9.27 -0.73
CA PHE A 328 24.29 8.80 -0.49
C PHE A 328 23.28 9.90 -0.15
N ASN A 329 23.71 11.14 0.15
CA ASN A 329 22.82 12.28 0.42
C ASN A 329 22.24 12.90 -0.87
N ARG A 330 22.78 12.55 -2.05
CA ARG A 330 22.24 13.05 -3.32
C ARG A 330 20.79 12.57 -3.52
N LYS A 331 19.94 13.45 -4.05
CA LYS A 331 18.52 13.18 -4.28
C LYS A 331 18.35 11.99 -5.25
N LEU A 332 17.61 10.97 -4.81
CA LEU A 332 17.34 9.75 -5.57
C LEU A 332 15.98 9.86 -6.26
N TYR A 333 15.90 9.45 -7.52
CA TYR A 333 14.66 9.41 -8.30
C TYR A 333 14.34 7.98 -8.71
N VAL A 334 13.07 7.60 -8.59
CA VAL A 334 12.54 6.31 -9.01
C VAL A 334 11.34 6.58 -9.91
N SER A 335 11.41 6.12 -11.17
CA SER A 335 10.40 6.42 -12.21
C SER A 335 10.06 7.92 -12.29
N GLY A 336 11.10 8.76 -12.34
CA GLY A 336 10.97 10.23 -12.43
C GLY A 336 10.49 10.92 -11.15
N LYS A 337 10.17 10.18 -10.08
CA LYS A 337 9.68 10.75 -8.81
C LYS A 337 10.78 10.71 -7.75
N PRO A 338 11.00 11.79 -7.00
CA PRO A 338 11.98 11.79 -5.94
C PRO A 338 11.57 10.82 -4.82
N VAL A 339 12.54 10.15 -4.24
CA VAL A 339 12.36 9.37 -3.00
C VAL A 339 11.96 10.33 -1.89
N ALA A 340 10.91 9.96 -1.13
CA ALA A 340 10.29 10.88 -0.16
C ALA A 340 11.17 11.13 1.06
N LYS A 341 12.02 10.18 1.43
CA LYS A 341 12.96 10.32 2.54
C LYS A 341 14.21 9.48 2.32
N THR A 342 15.36 10.07 2.59
CA THR A 342 16.64 9.37 2.73
C THR A 342 17.11 9.59 4.17
N LYS A 343 17.57 8.53 4.84
CA LYS A 343 18.22 8.62 6.15
C LYS A 343 19.56 7.93 6.07
N LEU A 344 20.59 8.62 6.52
CA LEU A 344 21.94 8.11 6.64
C LEU A 344 22.22 7.84 8.11
N LYS A 345 22.76 6.67 8.41
CA LYS A 345 23.14 6.26 9.76
C LYS A 345 24.56 5.72 9.69
N PRO A 346 25.57 6.57 9.90
CA PRO A 346 26.93 6.10 10.03
C PRO A 346 27.04 5.25 11.30
N GLY A 347 27.86 4.22 11.22
CA GLY A 347 28.11 3.32 12.34
C GLY A 347 29.48 2.70 12.18
N GLU A 348 30.07 2.35 13.33
CA GLU A 348 31.42 1.80 13.43
C GLU A 348 31.57 0.51 12.62
N LYS A 349 30.62 -0.43 12.77
CA LYS A 349 30.64 -1.71 12.03
C LYS A 349 30.02 -1.62 10.64
N ARG A 350 29.00 -0.78 10.46
CA ARG A 350 28.19 -0.71 9.24
C ARG A 350 27.71 0.70 8.97
N GLN A 351 27.79 1.10 7.70
CA GLN A 351 27.17 2.33 7.20
C GLN A 351 25.79 1.99 6.64
N THR A 352 24.75 2.59 7.19
CA THR A 352 23.37 2.26 6.81
C THR A 352 22.71 3.41 6.07
N VAL A 353 22.12 3.12 4.93
CA VAL A 353 21.22 4.04 4.21
C VAL A 353 19.80 3.48 4.23
N VAL A 354 18.82 4.35 4.45
CA VAL A 354 17.40 4.03 4.41
C VAL A 354 16.69 4.96 3.44
N TYR A 355 16.17 4.40 2.35
CA TYR A 355 15.33 5.09 1.38
C TYR A 355 13.86 4.77 1.63
N GLN A 356 12.99 5.78 1.54
CA GLN A 356 11.53 5.61 1.61
C GLN A 356 10.89 6.18 0.36
N HIS A 357 10.43 5.29 -0.53
CA HIS A 357 9.65 5.65 -1.70
C HIS A 357 8.16 5.57 -1.38
N VAL A 358 7.41 6.63 -1.70
CA VAL A 358 5.98 6.73 -1.36
C VAL A 358 5.15 6.85 -2.62
N GLN A 359 4.17 5.96 -2.77
CA GLN A 359 3.19 6.01 -3.85
C GLN A 359 1.81 6.32 -3.29
N LEU A 360 1.12 7.25 -3.94
CA LEU A 360 -0.20 7.71 -3.51
C LEU A 360 -1.23 7.27 -4.54
N LYS A 361 -2.26 6.53 -4.09
CA LYS A 361 -3.46 6.28 -4.87
C LYS A 361 -4.65 6.89 -4.14
N GLN A 362 -5.35 7.80 -4.80
CA GLN A 362 -6.55 8.44 -4.28
C GLN A 362 -7.76 7.86 -5.00
N GLY A 363 -8.62 7.16 -4.26
CA GLY A 363 -9.91 6.71 -4.79
C GLY A 363 -11.01 7.75 -4.54
N THR A 364 -11.91 7.91 -5.50
CA THR A 364 -13.20 8.59 -5.30
C THR A 364 -14.23 7.56 -4.82
N GLY A 365 -15.08 7.92 -3.84
CA GLY A 365 -16.16 7.04 -3.39
C GLY A 365 -15.83 6.11 -2.22
N HIS A 366 -16.53 4.96 -2.14
CA HIS A 366 -16.47 4.03 -1.01
C HIS A 366 -15.43 2.92 -1.14
N GLU A 367 -14.82 2.77 -2.32
CA GLU A 367 -13.99 1.62 -2.64
C GLU A 367 -12.68 2.09 -3.27
N VAL A 368 -11.58 1.88 -2.55
CA VAL A 368 -10.27 1.75 -3.20
C VAL A 368 -10.16 0.26 -3.48
N THR A 369 -10.49 -0.15 -4.70
CA THR A 369 -10.54 -1.56 -5.08
C THR A 369 -9.14 -2.18 -5.14
N SER A 370 -8.09 -1.38 -5.35
CA SER A 370 -6.71 -1.86 -5.46
C SER A 370 -5.73 -1.04 -4.60
N PHE A 371 -4.97 -1.75 -3.76
CA PHE A 371 -3.82 -1.19 -3.06
C PHE A 371 -2.66 -1.08 -4.04
N PRO A 372 -1.96 0.06 -4.14
CA PRO A 372 -0.78 0.14 -4.98
C PRO A 372 0.31 -0.74 -4.39
N TYR A 373 0.94 -1.59 -5.19
CA TYR A 373 2.16 -2.32 -4.84
C TYR A 373 3.33 -1.77 -5.66
N PRO A 374 4.57 -1.78 -5.13
CA PRO A 374 5.72 -1.37 -5.91
C PRO A 374 5.86 -2.32 -7.10
N THR A 375 6.08 -1.78 -8.30
CA THR A 375 6.45 -2.64 -9.42
C THR A 375 7.87 -3.15 -9.18
N PHE A 376 8.15 -4.37 -9.62
CA PHE A 376 9.48 -4.94 -9.49
C PHE A 376 10.54 -4.03 -10.13
N LYS A 377 10.26 -3.48 -11.32
CA LYS A 377 11.12 -2.50 -12.00
C LYS A 377 11.43 -1.26 -11.16
N GLN A 378 10.43 -0.67 -10.50
CA GLN A 378 10.63 0.48 -9.60
C GLN A 378 11.52 0.13 -8.41
N PHE A 379 11.32 -1.07 -7.86
CA PHE A 379 12.12 -1.55 -6.75
C PHE A 379 13.57 -1.82 -7.15
N VAL A 380 13.80 -2.50 -8.28
CA VAL A 380 15.15 -2.74 -8.82
C VAL A 380 15.84 -1.40 -9.08
N GLN A 381 15.15 -0.43 -9.68
CA GLN A 381 15.70 0.92 -9.86
C GLN A 381 16.10 1.55 -8.51
N LEU A 382 15.29 1.41 -7.46
CA LEU A 382 15.61 1.92 -6.13
C LEU A 382 16.88 1.26 -5.54
N VAL A 383 17.03 -0.06 -5.73
CA VAL A 383 18.20 -0.82 -5.23
C VAL A 383 19.46 -0.46 -6.03
N VAL A 384 19.38 -0.43 -7.35
CA VAL A 384 20.52 -0.14 -8.24
C VAL A 384 20.98 1.29 -8.07
N GLU A 385 20.08 2.28 -8.16
CA GLU A 385 20.42 3.70 -8.08
C GLU A 385 20.72 4.18 -6.66
N GLY A 386 20.12 3.55 -5.66
CA GLY A 386 20.32 3.87 -4.25
C GLY A 386 21.49 3.12 -3.59
N GLY A 387 21.86 1.95 -4.11
CA GLY A 387 22.93 1.11 -3.57
C GLY A 387 24.09 0.98 -4.53
N TYR A 388 23.93 0.11 -5.54
CA TYR A 388 25.02 -0.34 -6.42
C TYR A 388 25.73 0.82 -7.13
N ASN A 389 24.99 1.69 -7.82
CA ASN A 389 25.55 2.82 -8.56
C ASN A 389 26.28 3.80 -7.63
N ARG A 390 25.78 4.00 -6.39
CA ARG A 390 26.40 4.91 -5.41
C ARG A 390 27.74 4.38 -4.89
N LEU A 391 27.82 3.07 -4.70
CA LEU A 391 29.08 2.43 -4.33
C LEU A 391 30.08 2.48 -5.48
N ARG A 392 29.62 2.19 -6.71
CA ARG A 392 30.48 2.09 -7.92
C ARG A 392 30.86 3.44 -8.52
N LYS A 393 30.14 4.54 -8.24
CA LYS A 393 30.47 5.91 -8.72
C LYS A 393 31.77 6.44 -8.10
N LYS A 394 32.89 5.85 -8.51
CA LYS A 394 34.25 6.35 -8.34
C LYS A 394 34.80 6.89 -9.68
N THR A 395 33.99 6.92 -10.76
CA THR A 395 34.49 7.11 -12.15
C THR A 395 33.68 8.07 -13.04
N GLN A 396 32.50 8.57 -12.61
CA GLN A 396 31.71 9.50 -13.43
C GLN A 396 31.90 10.98 -13.09
N ASP A 397 32.36 11.30 -11.87
CA ASP A 397 32.76 12.68 -11.56
C ASP A 397 34.03 13.05 -12.37
N THR A 398 34.78 12.07 -12.88
CA THR A 398 35.82 12.27 -13.91
C THR A 398 35.24 12.84 -15.21
N HIS A 399 34.03 12.49 -15.64
CA HIS A 399 33.47 13.05 -16.89
C HIS A 399 33.05 14.53 -16.77
N THR A 400 32.68 14.98 -15.57
CA THR A 400 32.33 16.39 -15.35
C THR A 400 33.57 17.27 -15.24
N VAL A 401 34.66 16.74 -14.65
CA VAL A 401 35.99 17.37 -14.67
C VAL A 401 36.64 17.30 -16.06
N ARG A 402 36.43 16.22 -16.82
CA ARG A 402 36.90 16.10 -18.22
C ARG A 402 36.23 17.14 -19.11
N ASN A 403 34.92 17.31 -19.01
CA ASN A 403 34.21 18.33 -19.77
C ASN A 403 34.60 19.77 -19.37
N SER A 404 35.02 20.02 -18.13
CA SER A 404 35.54 21.35 -17.75
C SER A 404 36.97 21.57 -18.26
N LYS A 405 37.86 20.57 -18.19
CA LYS A 405 39.22 20.65 -18.74
C LYS A 405 39.22 20.85 -20.26
N THR A 406 38.39 20.11 -20.99
CA THR A 406 38.26 20.28 -22.46
C THR A 406 37.71 21.65 -22.81
N LYS A 407 36.72 22.18 -22.06
CA LYS A 407 36.21 23.54 -22.29
C LYS A 407 37.23 24.63 -22.00
N GLN A 408 38.00 24.50 -20.92
CA GLN A 408 39.10 25.42 -20.60
C GLN A 408 40.20 25.38 -21.68
N ALA A 409 40.49 24.20 -22.22
CA ALA A 409 41.43 24.07 -23.33
C ALA A 409 40.88 24.69 -24.63
N GLU A 410 39.58 24.54 -24.94
CA GLU A 410 38.91 25.15 -26.10
C GLU A 410 38.81 26.68 -26.01
N GLU A 411 38.90 27.27 -24.81
CA GLU A 411 38.98 28.72 -24.61
C GLU A 411 40.38 29.28 -24.96
N GLN A 412 41.43 28.45 -24.87
CA GLN A 412 42.82 28.88 -25.03
C GLN A 412 43.47 28.37 -26.34
N TYR A 413 42.99 27.26 -26.90
CA TYR A 413 43.58 26.61 -28.08
C TYR A 413 42.50 26.22 -29.10
N SER A 414 42.81 26.39 -30.39
CA SER A 414 42.02 25.80 -31.46
C SER A 414 42.22 24.28 -31.48
N ARG A 415 41.15 23.53 -31.74
CA ARG A 415 41.16 22.07 -31.68
C ARG A 415 41.79 21.48 -32.95
N ASP A 416 42.91 20.80 -32.79
CA ASP A 416 43.61 20.11 -33.88
C ASP A 416 43.22 18.64 -33.99
N ASP A 417 43.44 18.05 -35.16
CA ASP A 417 43.33 16.60 -35.32
C ASP A 417 44.63 15.90 -34.91
N LEU A 418 44.72 15.52 -33.64
CA LEU A 418 45.88 14.79 -33.09
C LEU A 418 46.20 13.48 -33.83
N THR A 419 45.30 12.95 -34.66
CA THR A 419 45.59 11.74 -35.46
C THR A 419 46.59 11.97 -36.59
N LEU A 420 46.94 13.23 -36.89
CA LEU A 420 48.02 13.54 -37.83
C LEU A 420 49.42 13.20 -37.29
N ILE A 421 49.58 13.07 -35.96
CA ILE A 421 50.82 12.58 -35.35
C ILE A 421 50.89 11.06 -35.50
N LYS A 422 51.97 10.57 -36.13
CA LYS A 422 52.19 9.14 -36.39
C LYS A 422 52.24 8.37 -35.07
N GLY A 423 51.32 7.41 -34.94
CA GLY A 423 51.17 6.58 -33.74
C GLY A 423 50.06 7.02 -32.79
N ILE A 424 49.42 8.17 -33.04
CA ILE A 424 48.19 8.58 -32.35
C ILE A 424 46.98 8.12 -33.18
N GLY A 425 46.38 7.00 -32.80
CA GLY A 425 45.11 6.55 -33.37
C GLY A 425 43.89 7.26 -32.75
N GLN A 426 42.69 7.00 -33.28
CA GLN A 426 41.45 7.59 -32.78
C GLN A 426 41.21 7.33 -31.28
N SER A 427 41.57 6.14 -30.78
CA SER A 427 41.47 5.79 -29.35
C SER A 427 42.43 6.63 -28.49
N THR A 428 43.66 6.83 -28.95
CA THR A 428 44.67 7.67 -28.30
C THR A 428 44.24 9.14 -28.27
N LYS A 429 43.75 9.67 -29.41
CA LYS A 429 43.18 11.04 -29.48
C LYS A 429 42.06 11.24 -28.47
N ILE A 430 41.14 10.28 -28.32
CA ILE A 430 40.05 10.38 -27.34
C ILE A 430 40.60 10.44 -25.91
N LYS A 431 41.61 9.63 -25.58
CA LYS A 431 42.25 9.65 -24.25
C LYS A 431 42.95 10.99 -23.97
N LEU A 432 43.70 11.54 -24.92
CA LEU A 432 44.38 12.84 -24.80
C LEU A 432 43.38 14.01 -24.66
N ASN A 433 42.35 14.04 -25.50
CA ASN A 433 41.27 15.03 -25.41
C ASN A 433 40.56 15.02 -24.05
N ASN A 434 40.42 13.83 -23.44
CA ASN A 434 39.83 13.69 -22.10
C ASN A 434 40.72 14.31 -21.01
N GLU A 435 42.05 14.36 -21.20
CA GLU A 435 42.94 15.03 -20.25
C GLU A 435 43.08 16.54 -20.50
N GLY A 436 42.42 17.08 -21.54
CA GLY A 436 42.47 18.50 -21.91
C GLY A 436 43.53 18.83 -22.95
N VAL A 437 44.17 17.83 -23.55
CA VAL A 437 45.10 18.01 -24.68
C VAL A 437 44.32 17.88 -25.97
N ILE A 438 44.09 19.00 -26.65
CA ILE A 438 43.27 19.12 -27.86
C ILE A 438 44.02 19.73 -29.06
N ALA A 439 45.22 20.27 -28.86
CA ALA A 439 46.01 20.97 -29.88
C ALA A 439 47.47 20.47 -29.94
N PHE A 440 48.12 20.62 -31.10
CA PHE A 440 49.53 20.29 -31.28
C PHE A 440 50.43 21.15 -30.39
N GLN A 441 50.11 22.44 -30.28
CA GLN A 441 50.85 23.40 -29.45
C GLN A 441 50.97 22.95 -27.99
N GLN A 442 49.90 22.38 -27.42
CA GLN A 442 49.91 21.89 -26.03
C GLN A 442 50.87 20.71 -25.85
N ILE A 443 51.02 19.85 -26.86
CA ILE A 443 51.96 18.74 -26.83
C ILE A 443 53.39 19.27 -27.04
N ALA A 444 53.56 20.25 -27.93
CA ALA A 444 54.84 20.86 -28.26
C ALA A 444 55.48 21.60 -27.07
N ASP A 445 54.66 22.32 -26.30
CA ASP A 445 55.07 23.21 -25.19
C ASP A 445 55.20 22.52 -23.84
N MET A 446 54.63 21.32 -23.68
CA MET A 446 54.67 20.59 -22.41
C MET A 446 56.10 20.12 -22.09
N GLU A 447 56.48 20.15 -20.82
CA GLU A 447 57.74 19.54 -20.39
C GLU A 447 57.71 18.04 -20.69
N LEU A 448 58.81 17.48 -21.22
CA LEU A 448 58.84 16.07 -21.63
C LEU A 448 58.54 15.12 -20.46
N SER A 449 59.04 15.42 -19.27
CA SER A 449 58.78 14.70 -18.02
C SER A 449 57.29 14.67 -17.67
N ASP A 450 56.63 15.83 -17.72
CA ASP A 450 55.20 15.98 -17.48
C ASP A 450 54.34 15.26 -18.52
N PHE A 451 54.74 15.32 -19.79
CA PHE A 451 54.03 14.62 -20.85
C PHE A 451 54.16 13.10 -20.72
N GLU A 452 55.36 12.59 -20.41
CA GLU A 452 55.56 11.18 -20.12
C GLU A 452 54.73 10.69 -18.92
N ASP A 453 54.68 11.48 -17.83
CA ASP A 453 53.92 11.14 -16.63
C ASP A 453 52.40 11.17 -16.88
N MET A 454 51.92 12.12 -17.68
CA MET A 454 50.54 12.12 -18.14
C MET A 454 50.24 10.87 -18.97
N LEU A 455 51.08 10.52 -19.94
CA LEU A 455 50.90 9.33 -20.77
C LEU A 455 50.91 8.04 -19.92
N ARG A 456 51.80 7.95 -18.91
CA ARG A 456 51.78 6.86 -17.92
C ARG A 456 50.46 6.82 -17.15
N HIS A 457 49.93 7.97 -16.73
CA HIS A 457 48.67 8.07 -15.98
C HIS A 457 47.46 7.57 -16.77
N ILE A 458 47.42 7.82 -18.09
CA ILE A 458 46.30 7.42 -18.97
C ILE A 458 46.53 6.13 -19.76
N ASP A 459 47.58 5.37 -19.38
CA ASP A 459 47.91 4.06 -19.95
C ASP A 459 48.12 4.16 -21.47
N LEU A 460 49.05 5.04 -21.86
CA LEU A 460 49.53 5.27 -23.22
C LEU A 460 51.06 5.05 -23.31
N PRO A 461 51.59 4.78 -24.51
CA PRO A 461 53.02 4.48 -24.68
C PRO A 461 53.90 5.72 -24.42
N PHE A 462 54.31 5.92 -23.17
CA PHE A 462 55.12 7.07 -22.74
C PHE A 462 56.48 7.17 -23.46
N HIS A 463 57.05 6.04 -23.89
CA HIS A 463 58.30 6.03 -24.67
C HIS A 463 58.19 6.75 -26.03
N LYS A 464 56.97 6.99 -26.53
CA LYS A 464 56.72 7.77 -27.76
C LYS A 464 56.55 9.27 -27.50
N ALA A 465 56.62 9.73 -26.25
CA ALA A 465 56.40 11.13 -25.88
C ALA A 465 57.29 12.08 -26.70
N LYS A 466 58.59 11.77 -26.79
CA LYS A 466 59.57 12.56 -27.54
C LYS A 466 59.25 12.63 -29.04
N ASP A 467 58.89 11.49 -29.64
CA ASP A 467 58.56 11.41 -31.07
C ASP A 467 57.27 12.16 -31.39
N TRP A 468 56.27 12.08 -30.51
CA TRP A 468 55.00 12.79 -30.64
C TRP A 468 55.18 14.29 -30.45
N GLN A 469 56.02 14.72 -29.50
CA GLN A 469 56.34 16.14 -29.29
C GLN A 469 57.11 16.73 -30.47
N SER A 470 58.08 16.00 -31.04
CA SER A 470 58.80 16.44 -32.23
C SER A 470 57.87 16.62 -33.44
N GLN A 471 56.90 15.73 -33.62
CA GLN A 471 55.92 15.85 -34.70
C GLN A 471 54.91 16.96 -34.42
N ALA A 472 54.47 17.11 -33.17
CA ALA A 472 53.57 18.20 -32.78
C ALA A 472 54.22 19.58 -33.07
N ARG A 473 55.51 19.76 -32.80
CA ARG A 473 56.26 21.00 -33.14
C ARG A 473 56.34 21.29 -34.64
N SER A 474 56.20 20.28 -35.50
CA SER A 474 56.18 20.47 -36.95
C SER A 474 54.78 20.75 -37.50
N LEU A 475 53.74 20.50 -36.71
CA LEU A 475 52.33 20.63 -37.09
C LEU A 475 51.64 21.82 -36.42
N ALA A 476 52.20 22.32 -35.30
CA ALA A 476 51.81 23.56 -34.62
C ALA A 476 52.48 24.76 -35.31
#